data_AF-A0A9Q3PB19-F1
#
_entry.id   AF-A0A9Q3PB19-F1
#
_cell.length_a   1.000
_cell.length_b   1.000
_cell.length_c   1.000
_cell.angle_alpha   90.00
_cell.angle_beta   90.00
_cell.angle_gamma   90.00
#
_symmetry.space_group_name_H-M   'P 1'
#
loop_
_entity.id
_entity.type
_entity.pdbx_description
1 polymer ?
#
loop_
_entity_poly.entity_id
_entity_poly.type
_entity_poly.pdbx_seq_one_letter_code
_entity_poly.pdbx_strand_id
1 'polypeptide(L)'
;MDLPPSSYDESMKELWDEEIEAVIKVVPSVYHQFLDAFFKSKAETLPPHHACDRHIDLEGSLPPVFVISSLSNQESDTLRA
;
A
#
# COMPACT_ATOMS: atom_id res chain seq x y z
N MET A 1 -8.40 -24.41 19.64
CA MET A 1 -7.24 -24.40 18.72
C MET A 1 -7.79 -24.85 17.38
N ASP A 2 -8.25 -23.91 16.58
CA ASP A 2 -8.73 -24.21 15.23
C ASP A 2 -7.52 -24.35 14.30
N LEU A 3 -7.35 -25.53 13.72
CA LEU A 3 -6.34 -25.79 12.70
C LEU A 3 -6.76 -25.06 11.41
N PRO A 4 -5.88 -24.27 10.78
CA PRO A 4 -6.17 -23.69 9.47
C PRO A 4 -6.11 -24.78 8.37
N PRO A 5 -6.92 -24.67 7.30
CA PRO A 5 -6.94 -25.62 6.21
C PRO A 5 -5.60 -25.59 5.44
N SER A 6 -4.90 -26.72 5.46
CA SER A 6 -3.61 -27.07 4.83
C SER A 6 -3.48 -26.78 3.32
N SER A 7 -4.50 -26.24 2.65
CA SER A 7 -4.48 -25.95 1.21
C SER A 7 -4.08 -24.51 0.87
N TYR A 8 -4.04 -23.59 1.85
CA TYR A 8 -3.67 -22.19 1.63
C TYR A 8 -2.16 -21.92 1.80
N ASP A 9 -1.39 -22.89 2.25
CA ASP A 9 -0.02 -22.67 2.77
C ASP A 9 1.08 -22.80 1.69
N GLU A 10 1.04 -23.82 0.84
CA GLU A 10 2.11 -24.06 -0.14
C GLU A 10 2.10 -23.08 -1.31
N SER A 11 0.93 -22.76 -1.87
CA SER A 11 0.83 -21.83 -3.00
C SER A 11 1.17 -20.39 -2.62
N MET A 12 0.79 -19.95 -1.42
CA MET A 12 1.15 -18.61 -0.93
C MET A 12 2.64 -18.53 -0.58
N LYS A 13 3.22 -19.63 -0.10
CA LYS A 13 4.64 -19.75 0.17
C LYS A 13 5.48 -19.65 -1.11
N GLU A 14 5.11 -20.38 -2.17
CA GLU A 14 5.80 -20.31 -3.47
C GLU A 14 5.77 -18.88 -4.06
N LEU A 15 4.62 -18.20 -3.98
CA LEU A 15 4.51 -16.81 -4.44
C LEU A 15 5.40 -15.85 -3.65
N TRP A 16 5.51 -16.02 -2.34
CA TRP A 16 6.39 -15.21 -1.52
C TRP A 16 7.87 -15.53 -1.74
N ASP A 17 8.23 -16.79 -1.98
CA ASP A 17 9.61 -17.18 -2.26
C ASP A 17 10.09 -16.58 -3.60
N GLU A 18 9.26 -16.62 -4.65
CA GLU A 18 9.55 -15.96 -5.93
C GLU A 18 9.71 -14.43 -5.80
N GLU A 19 8.84 -13.80 -5.00
CA GLU A 19 8.87 -12.36 -4.76
C GLU A 19 10.12 -11.95 -3.96
N ILE A 20 10.50 -12.74 -2.95
CA ILE A 20 11.73 -12.54 -2.17
C ILE A 20 12.96 -12.61 -3.07
N GLU A 21 13.05 -13.62 -3.95
CA GLU A 21 14.18 -13.74 -4.88
C GLU A 21 14.30 -12.55 -5.83
N ALA A 22 13.17 -12.02 -6.31
CA ALA A 22 13.15 -10.84 -7.17
C ALA A 22 13.64 -9.60 -6.41
N VAL A 23 13.20 -9.42 -5.17
CA VAL A 23 13.54 -8.25 -4.34
C VAL A 23 14.99 -8.27 -3.87
N ILE A 24 15.54 -9.43 -3.45
CA ILE A 24 16.94 -9.54 -3.01
C ILE A 24 17.93 -9.14 -4.11
N LYS A 25 17.58 -9.36 -5.38
CA LYS A 25 18.43 -9.01 -6.54
C LYS A 25 18.57 -7.49 -6.73
N VAL A 26 17.60 -6.70 -6.27
CA VAL A 26 17.57 -5.24 -6.49
C VAL A 26 17.81 -4.42 -5.22
N VAL A 27 17.52 -4.98 -4.04
CA VAL A 27 17.66 -4.30 -2.76
C VAL A 27 19.07 -4.49 -2.19
N PRO A 28 19.77 -3.41 -1.80
CA PRO A 28 21.08 -3.50 -1.14
C PRO A 28 21.03 -4.34 0.15
N SER A 29 22.11 -5.05 0.45
CA SER A 29 22.19 -5.98 1.58
C SER A 29 21.89 -5.36 2.95
N VAL A 30 22.23 -4.07 3.13
CA VAL A 30 21.93 -3.31 4.35
C VAL A 30 20.43 -3.19 4.64
N TYR A 31 19.57 -3.38 3.64
CA TYR A 31 18.11 -3.34 3.77
C TYR A 31 17.45 -4.71 3.74
N HIS A 32 18.22 -5.81 3.72
CA HIS A 32 17.65 -7.17 3.65
C HIS A 32 16.81 -7.54 4.89
N GLN A 33 16.97 -6.84 6.01
CA GLN A 33 16.08 -7.00 7.17
C GLN A 33 14.68 -6.40 6.95
N PHE A 34 14.47 -5.65 5.86
CA PHE A 34 13.22 -4.97 5.51
C PHE A 34 12.69 -5.38 4.13
N LEU A 35 13.06 -6.57 3.62
CA LEU A 35 12.65 -7.03 2.28
C LEU A 35 11.14 -6.98 2.09
N ASP A 36 10.40 -7.19 3.16
CA ASP A 36 8.95 -7.20 3.15
C ASP A 36 8.32 -5.84 2.86
N ALA A 37 9.02 -4.73 3.14
CA ALA A 37 8.61 -3.38 2.72
C ALA A 37 8.71 -3.19 1.20
N PHE A 38 9.41 -4.06 0.49
CA PHE A 38 9.61 -4.01 -0.96
C PHE A 38 8.77 -5.05 -1.72
N PHE A 39 7.95 -5.85 -1.02
CA PHE A 39 7.02 -6.77 -1.67
C PHE A 39 5.91 -5.99 -2.37
N LYS A 40 5.73 -6.26 -3.66
CA LYS A 40 4.67 -5.69 -4.48
C LYS A 40 3.29 -6.08 -3.92
N SER A 41 3.13 -7.32 -3.48
CA SER A 41 1.90 -7.81 -2.86
C SER A 41 1.49 -6.99 -1.62
N LYS A 42 2.46 -6.58 -0.81
CA LYS A 42 2.25 -5.70 0.34
C LYS A 42 2.04 -4.23 -0.07
N ALA A 43 2.70 -3.76 -1.13
CA ALA A 43 2.54 -2.39 -1.62
C ALA A 43 1.17 -2.12 -2.25
N GLU A 44 0.53 -3.14 -2.83
CA GLU A 44 -0.81 -3.04 -3.42
C GLU A 44 -1.95 -3.08 -2.39
N THR A 45 -1.63 -3.39 -1.12
CA THR A 45 -2.62 -3.47 -0.05
C THR A 45 -2.45 -2.35 0.96
N LEU A 46 -3.57 -1.75 1.39
CA LEU A 46 -3.52 -0.77 2.47
C LEU A 46 -3.17 -1.49 3.78
N PRO A 47 -2.29 -0.90 4.61
CA PRO A 47 -2.05 -1.43 5.94
C PRO A 47 -3.35 -1.41 6.77
N PRO A 48 -3.48 -2.29 7.77
CA PRO A 48 -4.60 -2.26 8.69
C PRO A 48 -4.71 -0.90 9.38
N HIS A 49 -5.94 -0.47 9.68
CA HIS A 49 -6.19 0.73 10.45
C HIS A 49 -5.50 0.67 11.82
N HIS A 50 -4.79 1.75 12.19
CA HIS A 50 -4.18 1.86 13.51
C HIS A 50 -5.16 2.47 14.51
N ALA A 51 -5.00 2.14 15.79
CA ALA A 51 -5.78 2.77 16.87
C ALA A 51 -5.57 4.30 16.96
N CYS A 52 -4.43 4.78 16.42
CA CYS A 52 -4.09 6.20 16.34
C CYS A 52 -4.53 6.86 15.02
N ASP A 53 -5.19 6.13 14.12
CA ASP A 53 -5.73 6.73 12.91
C ASP A 53 -6.73 7.81 13.30
N ARG A 54 -6.56 8.99 12.69
CA ARG A 54 -7.40 10.13 13.01
C ARG A 54 -8.78 9.92 12.39
N HIS A 55 -9.75 9.59 13.24
CA HIS A 55 -11.14 9.55 12.82
C HIS A 55 -11.62 10.97 12.47
N ILE A 56 -12.28 11.10 11.31
CA ILE A 56 -12.97 12.32 10.90
C ILE A 56 -14.46 12.03 11.08
N ASP A 57 -15.06 12.67 12.07
CA ASP A 57 -16.50 12.59 12.27
C ASP A 57 -17.22 13.22 11.07
N LEU A 58 -18.14 12.46 10.46
CA LEU A 58 -18.90 12.92 9.30
C LEU A 58 -20.16 13.66 9.77
N GLU A 59 -20.39 14.85 9.21
CA GLU A 59 -21.63 15.61 9.40
C GLU A 59 -22.47 15.60 8.11
N GLY A 60 -23.75 15.23 8.22
CA GLY A 60 -24.66 15.14 7.06
C GLY A 60 -24.55 13.81 6.29
N SER A 61 -25.28 13.69 5.18
CA SER A 61 -25.41 12.43 4.42
C SER A 61 -24.60 12.37 3.12
N LEU A 62 -24.21 13.52 2.56
CA LEU A 62 -23.51 13.59 1.28
C LEU A 62 -22.38 14.63 1.34
N PRO A 63 -21.18 14.32 0.83
CA PRO A 63 -20.12 15.29 0.71
C PRO A 63 -20.55 16.42 -0.25
N PRO A 64 -20.19 17.67 0.00
CA PRO A 64 -20.47 18.74 -0.94
C PRO A 64 -19.67 18.52 -2.22
N VAL A 65 -20.35 18.55 -3.36
CA VAL A 65 -19.71 18.48 -4.68
C VAL A 65 -19.29 19.89 -5.09
N PHE A 66 -17.98 20.14 -5.12
CA PHE A 66 -17.42 21.42 -5.55
C PHE A 66 -16.89 21.34 -6.98
N VAL A 67 -17.01 22.45 -7.71
CA VAL A 67 -16.33 22.60 -9.01
C VAL A 67 -14.86 22.88 -8.73
N ILE A 68 -13.96 22.07 -9.29
CA ILE A 68 -12.53 22.34 -9.24
C ILE A 68 -12.28 23.61 -10.06
N SER A 69 -11.74 24.64 -9.40
CA SER A 69 -11.41 25.89 -10.08
C SER A 69 -10.30 25.67 -11.11
N SER A 70 -10.40 26.33 -12.27
CA SER A 70 -9.35 26.25 -13.29
C SER A 70 -8.08 26.90 -12.76
N LEU A 71 -6.98 26.16 -12.85
CA LEU A 71 -5.66 26.68 -12.54
C LEU A 71 -5.13 27.49 -13.72
N SER A 72 -4.31 28.50 -13.44
CA SER A 72 -3.49 29.15 -14.46
C SER A 72 -2.44 28.18 -15.02
N ASN A 73 -1.83 28.54 -16.14
CA ASN A 73 -0.74 27.75 -16.73
C ASN A 73 0.44 27.62 -15.75
N GLN A 74 0.81 28.71 -15.07
CA GLN A 74 1.91 28.71 -14.10
C GLN A 74 1.65 27.76 -12.92
N GLU A 75 0.43 27.76 -12.37
CA GLU A 75 0.05 26.87 -11.27
C GLU A 75 0.01 25.40 -11.74
N SER A 76 -0.50 25.15 -12.94
CA SER A 76 -0.54 23.82 -13.53
C SER A 76 0.85 23.26 -13.81
N ASP A 77 1.75 24.10 -14.33
CA ASP A 77 3.15 23.72 -14.61
C ASP A 77 3.90 23.43 -13.30
N THR A 78 3.63 24.20 -12.25
CA THR A 78 4.21 23.97 -10.92
C THR A 78 3.77 22.63 -10.31
N LEU A 79 2.51 22.23 -10.49
CA LEU A 79 1.99 20.96 -9.96
C LEU A 79 2.44 19.72 -10.75
N ARG A 80 2.83 19.88 -12.02
CA ARG A 80 3.29 18.79 -12.90
C ARG A 80 4.80 18.53 -12.82
N ALA A 81 5.55 19.46 -12.23
CA ALA A 81 7.00 19.36 -12.03
C ALA A 81 7.34 18.37 -10.91
#